data_AF-A0A2W4LC61-F1
#
_entry.id   AF-A0A2W4LC61-F1
#
_cell.length_a   1.000
_cell.length_b   1.000
_cell.length_c   1.000
_cell.angle_alpha   90.00
_cell.angle_beta   90.00
_cell.angle_gamma   90.00
#
_symmetry.space_group_name_H-M   'P 1'
#
loop_
_entity.id
_entity.type
_entity.pdbx_description
1 polymer ?
#
loop_
_entity_poly.entity_id
_entity_poly.type
_entity_poly.pdbx_seq_one_letter_code
_entity_poly.pdbx_strand_id
1 'polypeptide(L)'
;MALLALWAAYAAAWPLAVDVGGSDRRFAVGFNEPELIGATSFRWTDGDSTLALPRPPSNLPALVALRLQNGRPEGQPPAQVAVSADGRELARLELRDNLFRTYYLLAPPEERLDWALRLRLAGDSILLAADPRPLGVVVDRVHLAPAGASVPLPSAWLTLWGAALGALGYAAPRLAGLGRWAALGCAAAGAVLVAALVAAMPLDVLPFVQRFAALAAVGCVGLLAARALVPLASGEHTADDRRPSVQGEHLPVLMAVAWWMLPLFQGFMIWDEAPGVGLAPQTIWIGAALCAALLLGLGGWYLARRPSREALAKRALVVLALFAGAHLVYNLWYAYTRQAPDFWILFRGAREWARGGSLYDLEAVVTNHFGHVFKVPPFYGMLFLPFVFQDGLTILLYHRIMNTALILATALVWLRMWRLPVLSLAGASTLILLNFRPLADTLAYGQIDLVLLLLLTLALWALRSERLAATGRWASHAPDVIAGALVALGTLFKIYPVVLLAFFVLKRRWGALLGFALGMLVCNGLALAVMGW
;
A
#
# COMPACT_ATOMS: atom_id res chain seq x y z
N MET A 1 8.40 27.37 8.12
CA MET A 1 7.44 26.63 8.98
C MET A 1 7.73 25.13 8.99
N ALA A 2 7.72 24.43 7.85
CA ALA A 2 7.96 22.98 7.83
C ALA A 2 9.28 22.56 8.50
N LEU A 3 10.39 23.22 8.14
CA LEU A 3 11.69 23.02 8.78
C LEU A 3 11.64 23.28 10.29
N LEU A 4 10.99 24.36 10.73
CA LEU A 4 10.89 24.71 12.16
C LEU A 4 10.07 23.67 12.94
N ALA A 5 8.96 23.19 12.38
CA ALA A 5 8.13 22.17 13.01
C ALA A 5 8.88 20.84 13.12
N LEU A 6 9.55 20.41 12.05
CA LEU A 6 10.38 19.20 12.06
C LEU A 6 11.58 19.33 12.99
N TRP A 7 12.21 20.50 13.04
CA TRP A 7 13.30 20.76 13.96
C TRP A 7 12.84 20.68 15.42
N ALA A 8 11.73 21.30 15.78
CA ALA A 8 11.17 21.22 17.12
C ALA A 8 10.82 19.77 17.51
N ALA A 9 10.17 19.02 16.62
CA ALA A 9 9.86 17.61 16.84
C ALA A 9 11.13 16.75 16.96
N TYR A 10 12.14 17.00 16.12
CA TYR A 10 13.43 16.33 16.18
C TYR A 10 14.17 16.60 17.48
N ALA A 11 14.18 17.84 17.96
CA ALA A 11 14.79 18.19 19.24
C ALA A 11 14.08 17.49 20.41
N ALA A 12 12.75 17.33 20.33
CA ALA A 12 11.94 16.65 21.33
C ALA A 12 12.00 15.10 21.25
N ALA A 13 12.47 14.54 20.13
CA ALA A 13 12.49 13.09 19.91
C ALA A 13 13.54 12.36 20.78
N TRP A 14 14.53 13.07 21.32
CA TRP A 14 15.63 12.49 22.08
C TRP A 14 15.29 12.34 23.57
N PRO A 15 15.81 11.29 24.26
CA PRO A 15 16.70 10.23 23.77
C PRO A 15 15.96 9.13 22.98
N LEU A 16 16.69 8.41 22.12
CA LEU A 16 16.16 7.31 21.31
C LEU A 16 16.69 5.96 21.78
N ALA A 17 15.90 4.90 21.60
CA ALA A 17 16.23 3.54 22.00
C ALA A 17 15.81 2.55 20.92
N VAL A 18 16.77 1.88 20.27
CA VAL A 18 16.50 0.82 19.30
C VAL A 18 16.56 -0.53 20.02
N ASP A 19 15.44 -1.26 20.01
CA ASP A 19 15.36 -2.64 20.48
C ASP A 19 15.84 -3.59 19.38
N VAL A 20 16.98 -4.23 19.59
CA VAL A 20 17.59 -5.19 18.65
C VAL A 20 16.96 -6.56 18.88
N GLY A 21 16.44 -7.17 17.81
CA GLY A 21 15.56 -8.35 17.85
C GLY A 21 14.07 -8.02 17.78
N GLY A 22 13.69 -6.75 17.96
CA GLY A 22 12.32 -6.26 17.77
C GLY A 22 11.99 -5.91 16.31
N SER A 23 11.37 -4.75 16.10
CA SER A 23 11.09 -4.21 14.75
C SER A 23 12.33 -3.50 14.17
N ASP A 24 13.45 -4.22 14.08
CA ASP A 24 14.78 -3.64 13.86
C ASP A 24 15.35 -3.84 12.45
N ARG A 25 14.59 -4.40 11.51
CA ARG A 25 15.08 -4.79 10.16
C ARG A 25 15.70 -3.64 9.35
N ARG A 26 15.32 -2.38 9.59
CA ARG A 26 15.97 -1.21 8.94
C ARG A 26 17.24 -0.77 9.66
N PHE A 27 17.35 -1.09 10.94
CA PHE A 27 18.44 -0.64 11.79
C PHE A 27 19.57 -1.65 11.85
N ALA A 28 19.31 -2.96 11.73
CA ALA A 28 20.29 -4.02 11.95
C ALA A 28 20.69 -4.74 10.65
N VAL A 29 21.99 -4.72 10.32
CA VAL A 29 22.61 -5.47 9.22
C VAL A 29 23.77 -6.31 9.75
N GLY A 30 23.95 -7.54 9.25
CA GLY A 30 24.98 -8.45 9.74
C GLY A 30 24.63 -9.08 11.10
N PHE A 31 23.36 -9.32 11.37
CA PHE A 31 22.90 -9.98 12.59
C PHE A 31 22.14 -11.26 12.23
N ASN A 32 22.25 -12.27 13.09
CA ASN A 32 21.42 -13.46 13.01
C ASN A 32 19.94 -13.14 13.33
N GLU A 33 19.04 -14.07 13.01
CA GLU A 33 17.60 -13.93 13.32
C GLU A 33 17.34 -13.69 14.82
N PRO A 34 16.24 -13.00 15.19
CA PRO A 34 15.93 -12.69 16.57
C PRO A 34 15.74 -13.94 17.43
N GLU A 35 16.22 -13.86 18.66
CA GLU A 35 16.03 -14.88 19.69
C GLU A 35 15.43 -14.24 20.96
N LEU A 36 15.01 -15.09 21.90
CA LEU A 36 14.41 -14.70 23.16
C LEU A 36 15.18 -15.29 24.34
N ILE A 37 15.57 -14.44 25.30
CA ILE A 37 16.02 -14.85 26.63
C ILE A 37 14.99 -14.30 27.62
N GLY A 38 14.15 -15.19 28.16
CA GLY A 38 12.98 -14.79 28.93
C GLY A 38 12.01 -13.97 28.08
N ALA A 39 11.74 -12.72 28.48
CA ALA A 39 10.89 -11.78 27.74
C ALA A 39 11.68 -10.80 26.86
N THR A 40 13.02 -10.87 26.86
CA THR A 40 13.88 -9.94 26.11
C THR A 40 14.22 -10.53 24.76
N SER A 41 13.91 -9.80 23.69
CA SER A 41 14.41 -10.14 22.36
C SER A 41 15.81 -9.57 22.15
N PHE A 42 16.64 -10.33 21.44
CA PHE A 42 18.01 -9.96 21.14
C PHE A 42 18.43 -10.56 19.79
N ARG A 43 19.59 -10.13 19.28
CA ARG A 43 20.27 -10.78 18.15
C ARG A 43 21.74 -11.03 18.45
N TRP A 44 22.27 -12.06 17.82
CA TRP A 44 23.72 -12.30 17.73
C TRP A 44 24.31 -11.53 16.55
N THR A 45 25.44 -10.86 16.77
CA THR A 45 26.29 -10.35 15.68
C THR A 45 26.92 -11.51 14.90
N ASP A 46 27.09 -11.38 13.59
CA ASP A 46 27.76 -12.39 12.74
C ASP A 46 29.29 -12.24 12.65
N GLY A 47 29.85 -11.22 13.32
CA GLY A 47 31.28 -10.89 13.31
C GLY A 47 31.58 -9.51 12.70
N ASP A 48 30.72 -9.03 11.80
CA ASP A 48 30.81 -7.67 11.25
C ASP A 48 29.41 -7.06 11.07
N SER A 49 28.87 -6.58 12.18
CA SER A 49 27.49 -6.11 12.26
C SER A 49 27.43 -4.59 12.27
N THR A 50 26.39 -4.02 11.66
CA THR A 50 26.16 -2.57 11.65
C THR A 50 24.75 -2.24 12.13
N LEU A 51 24.67 -1.29 13.05
CA LEU A 51 23.44 -0.65 13.49
C LEU A 51 23.34 0.76 12.89
N ALA A 52 22.35 0.98 12.02
CA ALA A 52 21.99 2.30 11.51
C ALA A 52 21.02 2.96 12.51
N LEU A 53 21.48 3.95 13.26
CA LEU A 53 20.68 4.67 14.26
C LEU A 53 20.30 6.05 13.74
N PRO A 54 19.15 6.64 14.08
CA PRO A 54 18.84 8.02 13.69
C PRO A 54 19.99 8.97 14.05
N ARG A 55 20.38 9.83 13.11
CA ARG A 55 21.55 10.71 13.27
C ARG A 55 21.31 11.74 14.39
N PRO A 56 22.21 11.84 15.39
CA PRO A 56 22.16 12.85 16.44
C PRO A 56 22.27 14.29 15.92
N PRO A 57 21.97 15.30 16.76
CA PRO A 57 22.10 16.70 16.42
C PRO A 57 23.52 17.03 15.98
N SER A 58 23.65 17.84 14.92
CA SER A 58 24.92 18.05 14.23
C SER A 58 25.97 18.82 15.04
N ASN A 59 25.53 19.53 16.07
CA ASN A 59 26.36 20.38 16.93
C ASN A 59 26.67 19.76 18.30
N LEU A 60 26.23 18.53 18.58
CA LEU A 60 26.38 17.88 19.87
C LEU A 60 27.02 16.50 19.72
N PRO A 61 27.99 16.12 20.57
CA PRO A 61 28.40 14.73 20.66
C PRO A 61 27.21 13.87 21.12
N ALA A 62 27.24 12.58 20.80
CA ALA A 62 26.20 11.64 21.17
C ALA A 62 26.74 10.56 22.12
N LEU A 63 26.03 10.37 23.23
CA LEU A 63 26.24 9.25 24.13
C LEU A 63 25.51 8.02 23.56
N VAL A 64 26.29 7.02 23.15
CA VAL A 64 25.82 5.71 22.70
C VAL A 64 25.91 4.75 23.88
N ALA A 65 24.77 4.30 24.39
CA ALA A 65 24.69 3.27 25.42
C ALA A 65 24.32 1.93 24.76
N LEU A 66 25.32 1.09 24.59
CA LEU A 66 25.24 -0.20 23.89
C LEU A 66 25.16 -1.32 24.93
N ARG A 67 24.06 -2.07 24.94
CA ARG A 67 23.87 -3.18 25.88
C ARG A 67 24.27 -4.49 25.22
N LEU A 68 25.36 -5.08 25.72
CA LEU A 68 26.00 -6.28 25.16
C LEU A 68 26.11 -7.40 26.19
N GLN A 69 26.13 -8.64 25.72
CA GLN A 69 26.44 -9.81 26.52
C GLN A 69 27.48 -10.70 25.81
N ASN A 70 28.45 -11.21 26.57
CA ASN A 70 29.34 -12.26 26.10
C ASN A 70 28.57 -13.59 26.07
N GLY A 71 27.90 -13.91 24.97
CA GLY A 71 27.12 -15.15 24.87
C GLY A 71 27.96 -16.43 24.73
N ARG A 72 29.30 -16.34 24.70
CA ARG A 72 30.18 -17.50 24.51
C ARG A 72 30.09 -18.48 25.69
N PRO A 73 30.19 -19.80 25.44
CA PRO A 73 30.26 -20.81 26.50
C PRO A 73 31.45 -20.59 27.45
N GLU A 74 31.31 -21.08 28.68
CA GLU A 74 32.38 -21.03 29.67
C GLU A 74 33.66 -21.72 29.17
N GLY A 75 34.82 -21.14 29.46
CA GLY A 75 36.14 -21.64 29.02
C GLY A 75 36.61 -21.15 27.65
N GLN A 76 35.76 -20.45 26.88
CA GLN A 76 36.18 -19.76 25.65
C GLN A 76 36.84 -18.41 25.95
N PRO A 77 37.75 -17.91 25.09
CA PRO A 77 38.33 -16.59 25.26
C PRO A 77 37.26 -15.49 25.21
N PRO A 78 37.38 -14.41 26.00
CA PRO A 78 36.47 -13.28 25.98
C PRO A 78 36.26 -12.73 24.57
N ALA A 79 35.03 -12.30 24.26
CA ALA A 79 34.75 -11.66 22.99
C ALA A 79 35.41 -10.28 22.92
N GLN A 80 36.12 -10.01 21.83
CA GLN A 80 36.67 -8.68 21.53
C GLN A 80 35.85 -8.02 20.45
N VAL A 81 35.38 -6.80 20.70
CA VAL A 81 34.54 -6.04 19.77
C VAL A 81 35.12 -4.64 19.60
N ALA A 82 35.56 -4.33 18.38
CA ALA A 82 35.84 -2.97 17.96
C ALA A 82 34.53 -2.28 17.58
N VAL A 83 34.22 -1.19 18.28
CA VAL A 83 33.04 -0.37 18.03
C VAL A 83 33.49 0.90 17.31
N SER A 84 32.88 1.18 16.17
CA SER A 84 33.14 2.39 15.39
C SER A 84 31.84 3.08 14.99
N ALA A 85 31.86 4.40 14.90
CA ALA A 85 30.75 5.20 14.38
C ALA A 85 31.18 5.87 13.08
N ASP A 86 30.42 5.66 12.01
CA ASP A 86 30.65 6.26 10.70
C ASP A 86 32.07 6.03 10.13
N GLY A 87 32.71 4.93 10.54
CA GLY A 87 34.08 4.52 10.17
C GLY A 87 35.17 4.95 11.16
N ARG A 88 34.84 5.76 12.17
CA ARG A 88 35.76 6.19 13.22
C ARG A 88 35.67 5.26 14.43
N GLU A 89 36.78 4.63 14.81
CA GLU A 89 36.85 3.80 16.02
C GLU A 89 36.52 4.62 17.27
N LEU A 90 35.57 4.13 18.08
CA LEU A 90 35.16 4.72 19.35
C LEU A 90 35.83 4.00 20.53
N ALA A 91 35.86 2.66 20.49
CA ALA A 91 36.47 1.83 21.51
C ALA A 91 36.72 0.40 21.02
N ARG A 92 37.60 -0.33 21.72
CA ARG A 92 37.70 -1.78 21.68
C ARG A 92 37.28 -2.33 23.03
N LEU A 93 36.27 -3.19 23.03
CA LEU A 93 35.64 -3.74 24.22
C LEU A 93 36.04 -5.20 24.37
N GLU A 94 36.40 -5.58 25.59
CA GLU A 94 36.58 -6.98 25.98
C GLU A 94 35.40 -7.39 26.89
N LEU A 95 34.59 -8.35 26.43
CA LEU A 95 33.41 -8.81 27.15
C LEU A 95 33.74 -10.14 27.85
N ARG A 96 33.91 -10.09 29.17
CA ARG A 96 34.32 -11.25 29.99
C ARG A 96 33.15 -12.12 30.43
N ASP A 97 32.15 -11.51 31.06
CA ASP A 97 31.07 -12.25 31.71
C ASP A 97 29.87 -12.44 30.78
N ASN A 98 29.17 -13.56 30.93
CA ASN A 98 27.93 -13.86 30.21
C ASN A 98 26.71 -13.13 30.83
N LEU A 99 26.87 -11.84 31.13
CA LEU A 99 25.83 -10.95 31.65
C LEU A 99 25.68 -9.74 30.73
N PHE A 100 24.44 -9.26 30.57
CA PHE A 100 24.21 -7.99 29.89
C PHE A 100 24.85 -6.83 30.65
N ARG A 101 25.78 -6.13 30.00
CA ARG A 101 26.42 -4.90 30.47
C ARG A 101 26.15 -3.77 29.49
N THR A 102 25.96 -2.56 30.02
CA THR A 102 25.79 -1.36 29.19
C THR A 102 27.12 -0.63 29.08
N TYR A 103 27.60 -0.46 27.85
CA TYR A 103 28.82 0.25 27.52
C TYR A 103 28.46 1.64 27.00
N TYR A 104 29.00 2.67 27.64
CA TYR A 104 28.77 4.06 27.28
C TYR A 104 29.93 4.57 26.43
N LEU A 105 29.65 4.93 25.19
CA LEU A 105 30.62 5.41 24.21
C LEU A 105 30.23 6.82 23.76
N LEU A 106 31.22 7.70 23.58
CA LEU A 106 30.98 9.06 23.09
C LEU A 106 31.30 9.14 21.60
N ALA A 107 30.28 9.30 20.77
CA ALA A 107 30.44 9.60 19.35
C ALA A 107 30.60 11.12 19.16
N PRO A 108 31.64 11.59 18.44
CA PRO A 108 31.80 13.01 18.16
C PRO A 108 30.66 13.52 17.24
N PRO A 109 30.34 14.83 17.28
CA PRO A 109 29.44 15.42 16.30
C PRO A 109 30.03 15.30 14.90
N GLU A 110 29.29 14.68 13.98
CA GLU A 110 29.67 14.56 12.58
C GLU A 110 28.47 14.81 11.67
N GLU A 111 28.62 15.80 10.78
CA GLU A 111 27.61 16.17 9.80
C GLU A 111 27.75 15.32 8.54
N ARG A 112 26.64 14.72 8.10
CA ARG A 112 26.56 13.97 6.84
C ARG A 112 25.17 14.17 6.26
N LEU A 113 25.09 14.13 4.92
CA LEU A 113 23.82 14.13 4.20
C LEU A 113 23.17 12.74 4.24
N ASP A 114 23.00 12.19 5.44
CA ASP A 114 22.42 10.89 5.71
C ASP A 114 21.59 10.90 7.00
N TRP A 115 20.52 10.11 7.01
CA TRP A 115 19.62 9.99 8.15
C TRP A 115 20.23 9.20 9.30
N ALA A 116 21.18 8.31 9.01
CA ALA A 116 21.70 7.36 9.99
C ALA A 116 23.13 7.64 10.43
N LEU A 117 23.40 7.53 11.73
CA LEU A 117 24.72 7.24 12.31
C LEU A 117 24.94 5.72 12.24
N ARG A 118 26.00 5.25 11.56
CA ARG A 118 26.29 3.81 11.45
C ARG A 118 27.25 3.37 12.55
N LEU A 119 26.74 2.62 13.52
CA LEU A 119 27.51 1.99 14.57
C LEU A 119 27.91 0.58 14.13
N ARG A 120 29.18 0.40 13.76
CA ARG A 120 29.73 -0.91 13.37
C ARG A 120 30.35 -1.62 14.57
N LEU A 121 30.03 -2.89 14.72
CA LEU A 121 30.49 -3.83 15.73
C LEU A 121 31.29 -4.93 15.01
N ALA A 122 32.61 -4.77 14.97
CA ALA A 122 33.50 -5.73 14.34
C ALA A 122 34.21 -6.54 15.42
N GLY A 123 34.13 -7.87 15.35
CA GLY A 123 34.73 -8.73 16.37
C GLY A 123 34.76 -10.18 15.96
N ASP A 124 35.40 -11.01 16.79
CA ASP A 124 35.52 -12.43 16.51
C ASP A 124 34.17 -13.15 16.72
N SER A 125 33.78 -13.99 15.78
CA SER A 125 32.65 -14.92 15.91
C SER A 125 33.13 -16.33 16.23
N ILE A 126 32.37 -17.09 17.00
CA ILE A 126 32.60 -18.53 17.22
C ILE A 126 31.56 -19.37 16.47
N LEU A 127 31.92 -20.62 16.17
CA LEU A 127 31.00 -21.65 15.69
C LEU A 127 30.81 -22.67 16.80
N LEU A 128 29.57 -23.05 17.07
CA LEU A 128 29.25 -24.08 18.06
C LEU A 128 28.89 -25.37 17.34
N ALA A 129 29.23 -26.53 17.93
CA ALA A 129 28.94 -27.82 17.30
C ALA A 129 27.44 -28.05 17.02
N ALA A 130 26.56 -27.46 17.84
CA ALA A 130 25.11 -27.54 17.70
C ALA A 130 24.51 -26.37 16.89
N ASP A 131 25.29 -25.34 16.56
CA ASP A 131 24.84 -24.15 15.85
C ASP A 131 25.87 -23.70 14.81
N PRO A 132 25.59 -23.90 13.50
CA PRO A 132 26.53 -23.59 12.44
C PRO A 132 26.64 -22.09 12.13
N ARG A 133 25.87 -21.22 12.81
CA ARG A 133 25.91 -19.77 12.59
C ARG A 133 27.19 -19.18 13.22
N PRO A 134 27.79 -18.14 12.60
CA PRO A 134 28.79 -17.35 13.29
C PRO A 134 28.13 -16.56 14.43
N LEU A 135 28.56 -16.80 15.66
CA LEU A 135 28.05 -16.17 16.88
C LEU A 135 29.12 -15.27 17.50
N GLY A 136 28.98 -13.95 17.35
CA GLY A 136 29.85 -12.97 17.99
C GLY A 136 29.38 -12.63 19.41
N VAL A 137 28.86 -11.42 19.59
CA VAL A 137 28.25 -10.95 20.84
C VAL A 137 26.73 -10.80 20.69
N VAL A 138 26.04 -10.83 21.82
CA VAL A 138 24.60 -10.62 21.91
C VAL A 138 24.31 -9.14 22.11
N VAL A 139 23.36 -8.59 21.36
CA VAL A 139 22.87 -7.22 21.46
C VAL A 139 21.35 -7.23 21.60
N ASP A 140 20.82 -6.58 22.64
CA ASP A 140 19.37 -6.43 22.86
C ASP A 140 18.89 -4.99 22.68
N ARG A 141 19.73 -4.00 22.99
CA ARG A 141 19.32 -2.60 22.96
C ARG A 141 20.47 -1.63 22.73
N VAL A 142 20.17 -0.57 21.97
CA VAL A 142 21.03 0.60 21.85
C VAL A 142 20.28 1.87 22.17
N HIS A 143 20.81 2.64 23.12
CA HIS A 143 20.31 3.97 23.46
C HIS A 143 21.22 5.04 22.88
N LEU A 144 20.63 6.12 22.39
CA LEU A 144 21.32 7.25 21.80
C LEU A 144 20.78 8.55 22.37
N ALA A 145 21.66 9.37 22.95
CA ALA A 145 21.29 10.64 23.55
C ALA A 145 22.32 11.73 23.17
N PRO A 146 21.89 12.92 22.72
CA PRO A 146 22.79 14.05 22.56
C PRO A 146 23.36 14.46 23.92
N ALA A 147 24.67 14.74 23.98
CA ALA A 147 25.37 15.11 25.20
C ALA A 147 25.78 16.59 25.13
N GLY A 148 25.16 17.43 25.97
CA GLY A 148 25.45 18.87 26.07
C GLY A 148 24.23 19.69 26.42
N ALA A 149 24.44 20.99 26.68
CA ALA A 149 23.38 21.93 27.10
C ALA A 149 22.96 22.92 26.00
N SER A 150 23.48 22.79 24.77
CA SER A 150 23.12 23.67 23.66
C SER A 150 21.83 23.21 22.98
N VAL A 151 21.19 24.13 22.25
CA VAL A 151 20.01 23.80 21.44
C VAL A 151 20.42 22.78 20.36
N PRO A 152 19.77 21.62 20.27
CA PRO A 152 20.05 20.62 19.24
C PRO A 152 19.84 21.22 17.86
N LEU A 153 20.85 21.21 16.99
CA LEU A 153 20.68 21.61 15.58
C LEU A 153 20.34 20.38 14.72
N PRO A 154 19.41 20.50 13.76
CA PRO A 154 19.09 19.41 12.87
C PRO A 154 20.28 19.13 11.94
N SER A 155 20.42 17.88 11.49
CA SER A 155 21.40 17.53 10.46
C SER A 155 21.09 18.23 9.13
N ALA A 156 22.08 18.33 8.26
CA ALA A 156 21.92 18.81 6.89
C ALA A 156 20.90 17.97 6.11
N TRP A 157 20.86 16.66 6.37
CA TRP A 157 19.87 15.75 5.82
C TRP A 157 18.43 16.14 6.21
N LEU A 158 18.17 16.33 7.51
CA LEU A 158 16.84 16.69 7.98
C LEU A 158 16.45 18.10 7.49
N THR A 159 17.43 19.00 7.42
CA THR A 159 17.22 20.36 6.90
C THR A 159 16.81 20.35 5.42
N LEU A 160 17.53 19.57 4.59
CA LEU A 160 17.23 19.42 3.17
C LEU A 160 15.82 18.85 2.98
N TRP A 161 15.49 17.73 3.64
CA TRP A 161 14.20 17.08 3.46
C TRP A 161 13.04 17.85 4.10
N GLY A 162 13.27 18.57 5.18
CA GLY A 162 12.28 19.48 5.77
C GLY A 162 11.99 20.70 4.90
N ALA A 163 13.01 21.26 4.24
CA ALA A 163 12.84 22.31 3.25
C ALA A 163 12.11 21.79 2.00
N ALA A 164 12.52 20.62 1.49
CA ALA A 164 11.88 19.97 0.35
C ALA A 164 10.41 19.65 0.63
N LEU A 165 10.08 19.10 1.80
CA LEU A 165 8.71 18.83 2.22
C LEU A 165 7.87 20.11 2.24
N GLY A 166 8.39 21.22 2.77
CA GLY A 166 7.69 22.50 2.76
C GLY A 166 7.48 23.05 1.35
N ALA A 167 8.52 23.04 0.51
CA ALA A 167 8.46 23.55 -0.85
C ALA A 167 7.52 22.72 -1.74
N LEU A 168 7.64 21.39 -1.71
CA LEU A 168 6.82 20.47 -2.49
C LEU A 168 5.39 20.37 -1.94
N GLY A 169 5.23 20.40 -0.62
CA GLY A 169 3.94 20.46 0.06
C GLY A 169 3.16 21.74 -0.23
N TYR A 170 3.85 22.83 -0.58
CA TYR A 170 3.23 24.04 -1.11
C TYR A 170 2.99 23.94 -2.63
N ALA A 171 3.96 23.44 -3.38
CA ALA A 171 3.89 23.34 -4.84
C ALA A 171 2.76 22.43 -5.31
N ALA A 172 2.57 21.25 -4.71
CA ALA A 172 1.54 20.30 -5.11
C ALA A 172 0.11 20.90 -5.03
N PRO A 173 -0.34 21.51 -3.91
CA PRO A 173 -1.63 22.19 -3.86
C PRO A 173 -1.74 23.37 -4.84
N ARG A 174 -0.67 24.13 -5.07
CA ARG A 174 -0.64 25.20 -6.10
C ARG A 174 -0.82 24.64 -7.51
N LEU A 175 -0.20 23.49 -7.79
CA LEU A 175 -0.36 22.74 -9.02
C LEU A 175 -1.76 22.11 -9.14
N ALA A 176 -2.42 21.82 -8.03
CA ALA A 176 -3.83 21.42 -8.00
C ALA A 176 -4.80 22.63 -8.10
N GLY A 177 -4.28 23.86 -8.13
CA GLY A 177 -5.06 25.08 -8.33
C GLY A 177 -5.55 25.77 -7.07
N LEU A 178 -5.12 25.34 -5.87
CA LEU A 178 -5.45 26.03 -4.63
C LEU A 178 -4.79 27.41 -4.58
N GLY A 179 -5.47 28.40 -4.01
CA GLY A 179 -4.92 29.74 -3.76
C GLY A 179 -3.71 29.72 -2.82
N ARG A 180 -2.93 30.81 -2.80
CA ARG A 180 -1.67 30.88 -2.02
C ARG A 180 -1.83 30.53 -0.54
N TRP A 181 -2.90 31.04 0.10
CA TRP A 181 -3.13 30.84 1.53
C TRP A 181 -3.59 29.42 1.85
N ALA A 182 -4.47 28.85 1.03
CA ALA A 182 -4.89 27.46 1.18
C ALA A 182 -3.71 26.51 0.95
N ALA A 183 -2.86 26.77 -0.05
CA ALA A 183 -1.65 25.97 -0.29
C ALA A 183 -0.63 26.07 0.85
N LEU A 184 -0.42 27.27 1.41
CA LEU A 184 0.39 27.44 2.62
C LEU A 184 -0.20 26.68 3.80
N GLY A 185 -1.53 26.71 3.96
CA GLY A 185 -2.25 25.94 4.98
C GLY A 185 -2.04 24.43 4.83
N CYS A 186 -2.16 23.90 3.61
CA CYS A 186 -1.88 22.49 3.32
C CYS A 186 -0.42 22.11 3.62
N ALA A 187 0.53 22.94 3.20
CA ALA A 187 1.96 22.71 3.46
C ALA A 187 2.27 22.74 4.97
N ALA A 188 1.69 23.71 5.70
CA ALA A 188 1.85 23.83 7.15
C ALA A 188 1.21 22.65 7.88
N ALA A 189 -0.03 22.28 7.54
CA ALA A 189 -0.74 21.15 8.14
C ALA A 189 -0.02 19.83 7.88
N GLY A 190 0.44 19.59 6.65
CA GLY A 190 1.23 18.40 6.30
C GLY A 190 2.54 18.33 7.08
N ALA A 191 3.27 19.45 7.20
CA ALA A 191 4.52 19.48 7.96
C ALA A 191 4.31 19.32 9.47
N VAL A 192 3.26 19.91 10.04
CA VAL A 192 2.88 19.72 11.44
C VAL A 192 2.48 18.27 11.70
N LEU A 193 1.75 17.63 10.78
CA LEU A 193 1.40 16.22 10.89
C LEU A 193 2.65 15.33 10.90
N VAL A 194 3.59 15.53 9.96
CA VAL A 194 4.85 14.77 9.94
C VAL A 194 5.68 15.05 11.20
N ALA A 195 5.75 16.29 11.66
CA ALA A 195 6.42 16.65 12.91
C ALA A 195 5.78 15.97 14.13
N ALA A 196 4.45 15.97 14.23
CA ALA A 196 3.73 15.28 15.31
C ALA A 196 4.00 13.77 15.28
N LEU A 197 4.05 13.16 14.09
CA LEU A 197 4.40 11.76 13.92
C LEU A 197 5.86 11.46 14.31
N VAL A 198 6.80 12.34 13.97
CA VAL A 198 8.20 12.24 14.44
C VAL A 198 8.28 12.33 15.97
N ALA A 199 7.53 13.21 16.60
CA ALA A 199 7.52 13.33 18.06
C ALA A 199 6.86 12.12 18.76
N ALA A 200 5.80 11.56 18.16
CA ALA A 200 5.06 10.44 18.75
C ALA A 200 5.74 9.08 18.51
N MET A 201 6.34 8.87 17.35
CA MET A 201 6.92 7.61 16.90
C MET A 201 8.25 7.87 16.15
N PRO A 202 9.29 8.36 16.83
CA PRO A 202 10.49 8.85 16.17
C PRO A 202 11.20 7.78 15.34
N LEU A 203 11.26 6.53 15.82
CA LEU A 203 11.92 5.45 15.09
C LEU A 203 11.15 5.00 13.84
N ASP A 204 9.83 5.11 13.86
CA ASP A 204 8.98 4.70 12.74
C ASP A 204 8.88 5.76 11.64
N VAL A 205 9.26 7.01 11.93
CA VAL A 205 8.99 8.15 11.05
C VAL A 205 10.23 8.97 10.71
N LEU A 206 11.11 9.27 11.67
CA LEU A 206 12.29 10.12 11.44
C LEU A 206 13.22 9.54 10.35
N PRO A 207 13.52 8.23 10.29
CA PRO A 207 14.32 7.63 9.22
C PRO A 207 13.71 7.71 7.82
N PHE A 208 12.46 8.17 7.72
CA PHE A 208 11.63 8.14 6.52
C PHE A 208 11.09 9.52 6.11
N VAL A 209 11.57 10.63 6.70
CA VAL A 209 11.14 12.00 6.35
C VAL A 209 11.27 12.29 4.84
N GLN A 210 12.32 11.79 4.20
CA GLN A 210 12.54 11.83 2.75
C GLN A 210 11.40 11.19 1.95
N ARG A 211 10.72 10.16 2.46
CA ARG A 211 9.58 9.52 1.79
C ARG A 211 8.38 10.46 1.70
N PHE A 212 8.14 11.30 2.70
CA PHE A 212 7.05 12.28 2.64
C PHE A 212 7.34 13.38 1.61
N ALA A 213 8.59 13.84 1.54
CA ALA A 213 9.02 14.78 0.50
C ALA A 213 8.94 14.13 -0.90
N ALA A 214 9.37 12.89 -1.05
CA ALA A 214 9.27 12.15 -2.31
C ALA A 214 7.80 11.93 -2.73
N LEU A 215 6.90 11.64 -1.79
CA LEU A 215 5.45 11.55 -2.06
C LEU A 215 4.91 12.87 -2.60
N ALA A 216 5.28 14.00 -2.00
CA ALA A 216 4.91 15.32 -2.49
C ALA A 216 5.53 15.64 -3.87
N ALA A 217 6.78 15.21 -4.12
CA ALA A 217 7.45 15.34 -5.41
C ALA A 217 6.73 14.55 -6.51
N VAL A 218 6.42 13.29 -6.24
CA VAL A 218 5.65 12.41 -7.14
C VAL A 218 4.27 13.01 -7.41
N GLY A 219 3.60 13.56 -6.40
CA GLY A 219 2.36 14.32 -6.58
C GLY A 219 2.53 15.53 -7.51
N CYS A 220 3.60 16.31 -7.36
CA CYS A 220 3.93 17.41 -8.27
C CYS A 220 4.14 16.92 -9.70
N VAL A 221 4.92 15.84 -9.91
CA VAL A 221 5.17 15.24 -11.22
C VAL A 221 3.85 14.79 -11.86
N GLY A 222 2.99 14.11 -11.12
CA GLY A 222 1.67 13.69 -11.59
C GLY A 222 0.78 14.86 -11.99
N LEU A 223 0.74 15.93 -11.19
CA LEU A 223 -0.04 17.13 -11.50
C LEU A 223 0.51 17.90 -12.71
N LEU A 224 1.83 17.96 -12.87
CA LEU A 224 2.46 18.55 -14.06
C LEU A 224 2.16 17.74 -15.31
N ALA A 225 2.26 16.41 -15.24
CA ALA A 225 1.89 15.52 -16.33
C ALA A 225 0.40 15.68 -16.70
N ALA A 226 -0.49 15.68 -15.70
CA ALA A 226 -1.91 15.95 -15.90
C ALA A 226 -2.17 17.29 -16.62
N ARG A 227 -1.51 18.36 -16.18
CA ARG A 227 -1.61 19.70 -16.80
C ARG A 227 -1.04 19.78 -18.22
N ALA A 228 -0.02 18.99 -18.51
CA ALA A 228 0.57 18.91 -19.84
C ALA A 228 -0.34 18.14 -20.81
N LEU A 229 -1.01 17.08 -20.32
CA LEU A 229 -1.79 16.16 -21.14
C LEU A 229 -3.26 16.58 -21.31
N VAL A 230 -3.85 17.26 -20.33
CA VAL A 230 -5.28 17.58 -20.28
C VAL A 230 -5.50 19.10 -20.28
N PRO A 231 -6.44 19.62 -21.11
CA PRO A 231 -6.89 21.00 -20.97
C PRO A 231 -7.67 21.16 -19.65
N LEU A 232 -7.04 21.78 -18.65
CA LEU A 232 -7.75 22.21 -17.45
C LEU A 232 -8.56 23.47 -17.77
N ALA A 233 -9.88 23.41 -17.64
CA ALA A 233 -10.74 24.56 -17.81
C ALA A 233 -10.62 25.45 -16.56
N SER A 234 -10.16 26.69 -16.75
CA SER A 234 -10.33 27.74 -15.74
C SER A 234 -11.81 28.14 -15.75
N GLY A 235 -12.52 27.91 -14.65
CA GLY A 235 -13.91 28.34 -14.50
C GLY A 235 -14.06 29.81 -14.86
N GLU A 236 -15.00 30.12 -15.76
CA GLU A 236 -15.31 31.50 -16.19
C GLU A 236 -16.08 32.30 -15.14
N HIS A 237 -16.49 31.67 -14.03
CA HIS A 237 -17.34 32.30 -13.04
C HIS A 237 -16.53 32.81 -11.84
N THR A 238 -16.33 34.12 -11.82
CA THR A 238 -15.75 34.96 -10.75
C THR A 238 -14.25 34.78 -10.49
N ALA A 239 -13.57 35.89 -10.19
CA ALA A 239 -12.13 35.94 -9.96
C ALA A 239 -11.65 35.07 -8.78
N ASP A 240 -12.57 34.63 -7.91
CA ASP A 240 -12.31 33.87 -6.69
C ASP A 240 -12.46 32.34 -6.84
N ASP A 241 -13.15 31.83 -7.87
CA ASP A 241 -13.42 30.39 -8.03
C ASP A 241 -12.68 29.77 -9.23
N ARG A 242 -11.38 30.10 -9.34
CA ARG A 242 -10.44 29.51 -10.33
C ARG A 242 -10.05 28.05 -9.99
N ARG A 243 -11.00 27.22 -9.58
CA ARG A 243 -10.74 25.80 -9.41
C ARG A 243 -10.51 25.19 -10.79
N PRO A 244 -9.38 24.50 -11.03
CA PRO A 244 -9.20 23.78 -12.27
C PRO A 244 -10.26 22.70 -12.37
N SER A 245 -11.08 22.79 -13.41
CA SER A 245 -12.08 21.78 -13.72
C SER A 245 -11.60 20.96 -14.92
N VAL A 246 -11.98 19.69 -14.94
CA VAL A 246 -11.61 18.76 -15.99
C VAL A 246 -12.91 18.23 -16.58
N GLN A 247 -13.03 18.31 -17.91
CA GLN A 247 -14.16 17.70 -18.59
C GLN A 247 -14.15 16.19 -18.32
N GLY A 248 -15.33 15.62 -18.09
CA GLY A 248 -15.46 14.20 -17.71
C GLY A 248 -14.77 13.23 -18.67
N GLU A 249 -14.67 13.59 -19.96
CA GLU A 249 -13.95 12.79 -20.98
C GLU A 249 -12.44 12.67 -20.75
N HIS A 250 -11.83 13.56 -19.96
CA HIS A 250 -10.40 13.55 -19.67
C HIS A 250 -10.05 12.99 -18.28
N LEU A 251 -11.04 12.76 -17.42
CA LEU A 251 -10.83 12.11 -16.12
C LEU A 251 -10.03 10.80 -16.19
N PRO A 252 -10.21 9.93 -17.21
CA PRO A 252 -9.47 8.68 -17.32
C PRO A 252 -7.96 8.89 -17.52
N VAL A 253 -7.56 9.96 -18.21
CA VAL A 253 -6.14 10.34 -18.34
C VAL A 253 -5.57 10.71 -16.96
N LEU A 254 -6.32 11.47 -16.15
CA LEU A 254 -5.90 11.83 -14.79
C LEU A 254 -5.76 10.60 -13.90
N MET A 255 -6.72 9.66 -13.99
CA MET A 255 -6.68 8.42 -13.23
C MET A 255 -5.50 7.53 -13.66
N ALA A 256 -5.19 7.48 -14.96
CA ALA A 256 -4.02 6.78 -15.46
C ALA A 256 -2.72 7.39 -14.90
N VAL A 257 -2.59 8.72 -14.96
CA VAL A 257 -1.43 9.43 -14.42
C VAL A 257 -1.29 9.17 -12.93
N ALA A 258 -2.37 9.32 -12.16
CA ALA A 258 -2.38 9.05 -10.73
C ALA A 258 -1.99 7.60 -10.41
N TRP A 259 -2.46 6.63 -11.20
CA TRP A 259 -2.08 5.23 -11.05
C TRP A 259 -0.58 5.03 -11.24
N TRP A 260 0.02 5.61 -12.28
CA TRP A 260 1.47 5.49 -12.57
C TRP A 260 2.35 6.21 -11.54
N MET A 261 1.82 7.18 -10.80
CA MET A 261 2.54 7.81 -9.70
C MET A 261 2.79 6.83 -8.53
N LEU A 262 1.93 5.83 -8.33
CA LEU A 262 2.13 4.84 -7.27
C LEU A 262 3.37 3.95 -7.53
N PRO A 263 3.53 3.31 -8.70
CA PRO A 263 4.78 2.65 -9.06
C PRO A 263 6.01 3.54 -8.97
N LEU A 264 5.91 4.82 -9.39
CA LEU A 264 7.03 5.76 -9.28
C LEU A 264 7.46 5.95 -7.81
N PHE A 265 6.51 6.11 -6.91
CA PHE A 265 6.78 6.20 -5.48
C PHE A 265 7.32 4.88 -4.90
N GLN A 266 6.82 3.73 -5.35
CA GLN A 266 7.37 2.42 -4.98
C GLN A 266 8.83 2.26 -5.44
N GLY A 267 9.17 2.75 -6.64
CA GLY A 267 10.56 2.81 -7.11
C GLY A 267 11.46 3.61 -6.16
N PHE A 268 10.98 4.75 -5.66
CA PHE A 268 11.70 5.52 -4.64
C PHE A 268 11.85 4.74 -3.33
N MET A 269 10.81 4.05 -2.86
CA MET A 269 10.89 3.24 -1.64
C MET A 269 11.90 2.08 -1.76
N ILE A 270 11.99 1.44 -2.93
CA ILE A 270 12.98 0.37 -3.19
C ILE A 270 14.40 0.95 -3.11
N TRP A 271 14.62 2.12 -3.72
CA TRP A 271 15.89 2.84 -3.61
C TRP A 271 16.22 3.21 -2.15
N ASP A 272 15.21 3.57 -1.36
CA ASP A 272 15.30 3.87 0.08
C ASP A 272 15.18 2.60 0.96
N GLU A 273 15.82 1.51 0.53
CA GLU A 273 16.01 0.26 1.30
C GLU A 273 14.70 -0.45 1.72
N ALA A 274 13.64 -0.38 0.90
CA ALA A 274 12.42 -1.17 1.09
C ALA A 274 12.19 -2.19 -0.06
N PRO A 275 13.05 -3.22 -0.19
CA PRO A 275 12.95 -4.21 -1.28
C PRO A 275 11.64 -5.01 -1.24
N GLY A 276 11.02 -5.16 -0.06
CA GLY A 276 9.74 -5.85 0.11
C GLY A 276 8.53 -5.16 -0.53
N VAL A 277 8.67 -3.90 -0.94
CA VAL A 277 7.62 -3.13 -1.65
C VAL A 277 7.86 -3.13 -3.16
N GLY A 278 8.65 -4.10 -3.65
CA GLY A 278 9.07 -4.26 -5.03
C GLY A 278 7.93 -4.21 -6.06
N LEU A 279 8.20 -3.54 -7.18
CA LEU A 279 7.40 -3.67 -8.39
C LEU A 279 7.80 -4.94 -9.15
N ALA A 280 6.82 -5.56 -9.82
CA ALA A 280 7.14 -6.58 -10.79
C ALA A 280 8.01 -5.95 -11.91
N PRO A 281 9.11 -6.59 -12.36
CA PRO A 281 9.98 -6.05 -13.41
C PRO A 281 9.22 -5.61 -14.67
N GLN A 282 8.13 -6.29 -15.00
CA GLN A 282 7.29 -6.02 -16.14
C GLN A 282 6.52 -4.70 -15.99
N THR A 283 6.04 -4.37 -14.79
CA THR A 283 5.44 -3.06 -14.51
C THR A 283 6.47 -1.94 -14.71
N ILE A 284 7.73 -2.18 -14.35
CA ILE A 284 8.83 -1.22 -14.58
C ILE A 284 9.07 -1.02 -16.08
N TRP A 285 9.24 -2.10 -16.85
CA TRP A 285 9.49 -2.01 -18.31
C TRP A 285 8.31 -1.39 -19.07
N ILE A 286 7.07 -1.75 -18.74
CA ILE A 286 5.86 -1.15 -19.33
C ILE A 286 5.79 0.34 -18.98
N GLY A 287 6.08 0.71 -17.73
CA GLY A 287 6.13 2.11 -17.31
C GLY A 287 7.20 2.92 -18.02
N ALA A 288 8.41 2.37 -18.16
CA ALA A 288 9.50 3.00 -18.90
C ALA A 288 9.15 3.20 -20.39
N ALA A 289 8.56 2.19 -21.03
CA ALA A 289 8.12 2.27 -22.41
C ALA A 289 6.96 3.27 -22.59
N LEU A 290 6.03 3.34 -21.64
CA LEU A 290 4.98 4.37 -21.63
C LEU A 290 5.57 5.77 -21.52
N CYS A 291 6.51 5.98 -20.59
CA CYS A 291 7.20 7.26 -20.44
C CYS A 291 7.91 7.66 -21.73
N ALA A 292 8.62 6.74 -22.38
CA ALA A 292 9.25 6.99 -23.67
C ALA A 292 8.23 7.34 -24.76
N ALA A 293 7.10 6.63 -24.84
CA ALA A 293 6.05 6.91 -25.80
C ALA A 293 5.40 8.29 -25.59
N LEU A 294 5.18 8.70 -24.35
CA LEU A 294 4.64 10.02 -24.01
C LEU A 294 5.66 11.15 -24.26
N LEU A 295 6.92 10.98 -23.86
CA LEU A 295 7.93 12.04 -23.98
C LEU A 295 8.47 12.18 -25.40
N LEU A 296 8.91 11.08 -26.02
CA LEU A 296 9.55 11.10 -27.33
C LEU A 296 8.51 11.09 -28.45
N GLY A 297 7.52 10.20 -28.35
CA GLY A 297 6.48 10.07 -29.37
C GLY A 297 5.52 11.26 -29.34
N LEU A 298 4.78 11.41 -28.25
CA LEU A 298 3.76 12.44 -28.15
C LEU A 298 4.37 13.84 -28.00
N GLY A 299 5.45 13.99 -27.23
CA GLY A 299 6.19 15.26 -27.11
C GLY A 299 6.83 15.70 -28.43
N GLY A 300 7.49 14.79 -29.16
CA GLY A 300 8.04 15.09 -30.49
C GLY A 300 6.95 15.50 -31.49
N TRP A 301 5.82 14.81 -31.50
CA TRP A 301 4.66 15.19 -32.32
C TRP A 301 4.09 16.56 -31.95
N TYR A 302 3.99 16.87 -30.65
CA TYR A 302 3.54 18.18 -30.17
C TYR A 302 4.47 19.29 -30.65
N LEU A 303 5.79 19.11 -30.53
CA LEU A 303 6.77 20.09 -30.99
C LEU A 303 6.71 20.31 -32.51
N ALA A 304 6.52 19.23 -33.28
CA ALA A 304 6.48 19.29 -34.74
C ALA A 304 5.19 19.91 -35.30
N ARG A 305 4.02 19.63 -34.69
CA ARG A 305 2.72 20.03 -35.25
C ARG A 305 1.99 21.12 -34.47
N ARG A 306 2.43 21.42 -33.25
CA ARG A 306 1.77 22.33 -32.30
C ARG A 306 0.23 22.18 -32.25
N PRO A 307 -0.26 20.96 -32.01
CA PRO A 307 -1.67 20.63 -32.03
C PRO A 307 -2.42 21.28 -30.84
N SER A 308 -3.75 21.34 -30.93
CA SER A 308 -4.57 21.74 -29.79
C SER A 308 -4.38 20.79 -28.60
N ARG A 309 -4.57 21.29 -27.37
CA ARG A 309 -4.51 20.46 -26.15
C ARG A 309 -5.54 19.33 -26.14
N GLU A 310 -6.68 19.55 -26.77
CA GLU A 310 -7.70 18.51 -26.92
C GLU A 310 -7.20 17.36 -27.81
N ALA A 311 -6.56 17.67 -28.95
CA ALA A 311 -5.98 16.66 -29.81
C ALA A 311 -4.82 15.91 -29.12
N LEU A 312 -4.05 16.60 -28.29
CA LEU A 312 -3.02 16.01 -27.44
C LEU A 312 -3.62 15.02 -26.42
N ALA A 313 -4.67 15.45 -25.69
CA ALA A 313 -5.35 14.62 -24.68
C ALA A 313 -5.92 13.34 -25.30
N LYS A 314 -6.57 13.43 -26.47
CA LYS A 314 -7.12 12.26 -27.17
C LYS A 314 -6.04 11.26 -27.56
N ARG A 315 -4.89 11.72 -28.05
CA ARG A 315 -3.75 10.84 -28.40
C ARG A 315 -3.07 10.27 -27.16
N ALA A 316 -2.90 11.07 -26.11
CA ALA A 316 -2.39 10.60 -24.82
C ALA A 316 -3.27 9.47 -24.27
N LEU A 317 -4.59 9.62 -24.35
CA LEU A 317 -5.53 8.59 -23.93
C LEU A 317 -5.39 7.29 -24.72
N VAL A 318 -5.18 7.36 -26.04
CA VAL A 318 -4.89 6.17 -26.86
C VAL A 318 -3.60 5.48 -26.41
N VAL A 319 -2.51 6.24 -26.24
CA VAL A 319 -1.23 5.69 -25.76
C VAL A 319 -1.42 5.04 -24.38
N LEU A 320 -2.02 5.74 -23.42
CA LEU A 320 -2.30 5.23 -22.09
C LEU A 320 -3.16 3.96 -22.11
N ALA A 321 -4.16 3.89 -23.00
CA ALA A 321 -5.01 2.72 -23.14
C ALA A 321 -4.28 1.52 -23.77
N LEU A 322 -3.36 1.75 -24.72
CA LEU A 322 -2.53 0.68 -25.29
C LEU A 322 -1.61 0.07 -24.21
N PHE A 323 -0.94 0.91 -23.43
CA PHE A 323 -0.08 0.46 -22.34
C PHE A 323 -0.87 -0.17 -21.19
N ALA A 324 -2.07 0.34 -20.88
CA ALA A 324 -2.99 -0.32 -19.97
C ALA A 324 -3.40 -1.70 -20.51
N GLY A 325 -3.75 -1.82 -21.79
CA GLY A 325 -4.04 -3.11 -22.42
C GLY A 325 -2.90 -4.12 -22.26
N ALA A 326 -1.67 -3.71 -22.57
CA ALA A 326 -0.48 -4.54 -22.37
C ALA A 326 -0.28 -4.96 -20.90
N HIS A 327 -0.43 -4.01 -19.97
CA HIS A 327 -0.34 -4.30 -18.53
C HIS A 327 -1.45 -5.24 -18.05
N LEU A 328 -2.68 -5.10 -18.58
CA LEU A 328 -3.80 -5.99 -18.25
C LEU A 328 -3.52 -7.42 -18.72
N VAL A 329 -3.05 -7.60 -19.95
CA VAL A 329 -2.70 -8.94 -20.48
C VAL A 329 -1.63 -9.59 -19.60
N TYR A 330 -0.60 -8.83 -19.22
CA TYR A 330 0.41 -9.32 -18.29
C TYR A 330 -0.19 -9.71 -16.93
N ASN A 331 -1.02 -8.84 -16.34
CA ASN A 331 -1.67 -9.12 -15.06
C ASN A 331 -2.57 -10.35 -15.10
N LEU A 332 -3.28 -10.58 -16.21
CA LEU A 332 -4.06 -11.80 -16.43
C LEU A 332 -3.14 -13.02 -16.47
N TRP A 333 -2.07 -13.00 -17.27
CA TRP A 333 -1.09 -14.09 -17.30
C TRP A 333 -0.50 -14.36 -15.92
N TYR A 334 -0.09 -13.31 -15.20
CA TYR A 334 0.46 -13.40 -13.86
C TYR A 334 -0.55 -13.98 -12.86
N ALA A 335 -1.80 -13.53 -12.90
CA ALA A 335 -2.85 -14.05 -12.02
C ALA A 335 -3.07 -15.55 -12.24
N TYR A 336 -3.03 -16.03 -13.49
CA TYR A 336 -3.22 -17.44 -13.82
C TYR A 336 -2.05 -18.35 -13.39
N THR A 337 -0.87 -17.80 -13.14
CA THR A 337 0.31 -18.57 -12.69
C THR A 337 0.51 -18.57 -11.18
N ARG A 338 -0.31 -17.81 -10.42
CA ARG A 338 -0.18 -17.68 -8.97
C ARG A 338 -0.92 -18.76 -8.19
N GLN A 339 -0.51 -18.96 -6.94
CA GLN A 339 -1.32 -19.67 -5.94
C GLN A 339 -2.49 -18.78 -5.52
N ALA A 340 -3.67 -19.37 -5.34
CA ALA A 340 -4.92 -18.67 -5.01
C ALA A 340 -5.34 -18.98 -3.57
N PRO A 341 -4.71 -18.36 -2.55
CA PRO A 341 -4.97 -18.67 -1.15
C PRO A 341 -6.45 -18.53 -0.77
N ASP A 342 -7.12 -17.47 -1.24
CA ASP A 342 -8.51 -17.22 -0.87
C ASP A 342 -9.46 -18.25 -1.49
N PHE A 343 -9.22 -18.65 -2.74
CA PHE A 343 -9.94 -19.77 -3.35
C PHE A 343 -9.75 -21.05 -2.54
N TRP A 344 -8.52 -21.38 -2.14
CA TRP A 344 -8.24 -22.61 -1.43
C TRP A 344 -8.90 -22.68 -0.06
N ILE A 345 -8.99 -21.56 0.66
CA ILE A 345 -9.73 -21.48 1.93
C ILE A 345 -11.18 -21.92 1.73
N LEU A 346 -11.82 -21.37 0.70
CA LEU A 346 -13.24 -21.60 0.43
C LEU A 346 -13.49 -23.03 -0.05
N PHE A 347 -12.67 -23.49 -0.99
CA PHE A 347 -12.77 -24.81 -1.57
C PHE A 347 -12.48 -25.91 -0.55
N ARG A 348 -11.50 -25.72 0.34
CA ARG A 348 -11.24 -26.66 1.44
C ARG A 348 -12.38 -26.68 2.44
N GLY A 349 -12.89 -25.53 2.88
CA GLY A 349 -14.03 -25.47 3.79
C GLY A 349 -15.24 -26.23 3.23
N ALA A 350 -15.61 -25.97 1.97
CA ALA A 350 -16.70 -26.70 1.30
C ALA A 350 -16.44 -28.20 1.17
N ARG A 351 -15.19 -28.61 0.92
CA ARG A 351 -14.79 -30.02 0.83
C ARG A 351 -14.86 -30.73 2.18
N GLU A 352 -14.45 -30.08 3.25
CA GLU A 352 -14.57 -30.63 4.60
C GLU A 352 -16.04 -30.78 5.01
N TRP A 353 -16.89 -29.79 4.70
CA TRP A 353 -18.34 -29.92 4.86
C TRP A 353 -18.90 -31.14 4.10
N ALA A 354 -18.55 -31.30 2.82
CA ALA A 354 -19.01 -32.43 2.01
C ALA A 354 -18.55 -33.81 2.52
N ARG A 355 -17.53 -33.85 3.38
CA ARG A 355 -17.02 -35.07 4.05
C ARG A 355 -17.66 -35.32 5.41
N GLY A 356 -18.63 -34.51 5.84
CA GLY A 356 -19.26 -34.58 7.15
C GLY A 356 -18.54 -33.77 8.24
N GLY A 357 -17.56 -32.94 7.86
CA GLY A 357 -16.91 -31.98 8.75
C GLY A 357 -17.63 -30.63 8.81
N SER A 358 -16.93 -29.60 9.26
CA SER A 358 -17.43 -28.23 9.38
C SER A 358 -16.86 -27.33 8.27
N LEU A 359 -17.65 -26.36 7.79
CA LEU A 359 -17.13 -25.25 6.98
C LEU A 359 -16.13 -24.38 7.75
N TYR A 360 -16.37 -24.23 9.06
CA TYR A 360 -15.66 -23.31 9.94
C TYR A 360 -14.75 -24.08 10.89
N ASP A 361 -13.45 -23.78 10.83
CA ASP A 361 -12.47 -24.20 11.83
C ASP A 361 -12.43 -23.14 12.94
N LEU A 362 -13.17 -23.39 14.02
CA LEU A 362 -13.33 -22.43 15.11
C LEU A 362 -12.03 -22.21 15.88
N GLU A 363 -11.17 -23.23 16.02
CA GLU A 363 -9.89 -23.11 16.71
C GLU A 363 -8.93 -22.23 15.90
N ALA A 364 -8.85 -22.44 14.58
CA ALA A 364 -8.05 -21.59 13.71
C ALA A 364 -8.55 -20.13 13.68
N VAL A 365 -9.88 -19.92 13.75
CA VAL A 365 -10.47 -18.57 13.82
C VAL A 365 -10.13 -17.87 15.14
N VAL A 366 -10.14 -18.58 16.27
CA VAL A 366 -9.81 -18.02 17.59
C VAL A 366 -8.32 -17.74 17.73
N THR A 367 -7.46 -18.61 17.22
CA THR A 367 -6.00 -18.46 17.29
C THR A 367 -5.48 -17.36 16.37
N ASN A 368 -6.02 -17.27 15.14
CA ASN A 368 -5.68 -16.21 14.21
C ASN A 368 -6.85 -15.88 13.29
N HIS A 369 -7.71 -14.95 13.72
CA HIS A 369 -8.85 -14.47 12.94
C HIS A 369 -8.47 -13.85 11.57
N PHE A 370 -7.21 -13.41 11.42
CA PHE A 370 -6.66 -12.89 10.17
C PHE A 370 -5.97 -13.96 9.32
N GLY A 371 -5.90 -15.21 9.81
CA GLY A 371 -5.34 -16.35 9.12
C GLY A 371 -6.17 -16.82 7.93
N HIS A 372 -5.66 -17.85 7.25
CA HIS A 372 -6.30 -18.46 6.09
C HIS A 372 -7.47 -19.38 6.49
N VAL A 373 -8.54 -18.79 7.03
CA VAL A 373 -9.71 -19.51 7.57
C VAL A 373 -11.02 -19.08 6.88
N PHE A 374 -11.96 -20.03 6.76
CA PHE A 374 -13.26 -19.78 6.15
C PHE A 374 -14.09 -18.86 7.06
N LYS A 375 -14.53 -17.71 6.55
CA LYS A 375 -15.25 -16.67 7.32
C LYS A 375 -16.34 -15.94 6.55
N VAL A 376 -16.77 -16.50 5.42
CA VAL A 376 -17.80 -15.92 4.55
C VAL A 376 -19.14 -16.61 4.79
N PRO A 377 -20.28 -16.04 4.37
CA PRO A 377 -21.57 -16.71 4.54
C PRO A 377 -21.63 -18.07 3.82
N PRO A 378 -22.39 -19.05 4.35
CA PRO A 378 -22.46 -20.42 3.80
C PRO A 378 -22.89 -20.49 2.33
N PHE A 379 -23.73 -19.55 1.88
CA PHE A 379 -24.20 -19.47 0.50
C PHE A 379 -23.05 -19.53 -0.51
N TYR A 380 -21.90 -18.93 -0.20
CA TYR A 380 -20.76 -19.00 -1.09
C TYR A 380 -20.08 -20.38 -1.07
N GLY A 381 -19.95 -21.01 0.11
CA GLY A 381 -19.46 -22.38 0.24
C GLY A 381 -20.31 -23.39 -0.56
N MET A 382 -21.63 -23.20 -0.57
CA MET A 382 -22.57 -24.02 -1.34
C MET A 382 -22.17 -24.15 -2.82
N LEU A 383 -21.72 -23.06 -3.44
CA LEU A 383 -21.41 -23.02 -4.88
C LEU A 383 -20.22 -23.92 -5.26
N PHE A 384 -19.38 -24.28 -4.28
CA PHE A 384 -18.27 -25.20 -4.51
C PHE A 384 -18.67 -26.67 -4.40
N LEU A 385 -19.78 -27.01 -3.71
CA LEU A 385 -20.17 -28.39 -3.42
C LEU A 385 -20.21 -29.32 -4.65
N PRO A 386 -20.73 -28.92 -5.82
CA PRO A 386 -20.71 -29.78 -7.01
C PRO A 386 -19.30 -30.15 -7.50
N PHE A 387 -18.28 -29.43 -7.05
CA PHE A 387 -16.92 -29.49 -7.55
C PHE A 387 -15.91 -29.98 -6.50
N VAL A 388 -16.31 -30.14 -5.24
CA VAL A 388 -15.38 -30.44 -4.13
C VAL A 388 -14.63 -31.76 -4.31
N PHE A 389 -15.14 -32.73 -5.07
CA PHE A 389 -14.46 -34.00 -5.33
C PHE A 389 -13.60 -33.99 -6.59
N GLN A 390 -13.59 -32.88 -7.34
CA GLN A 390 -12.77 -32.73 -8.54
C GLN A 390 -11.37 -32.21 -8.18
N ASP A 391 -10.47 -32.24 -9.16
CA ASP A 391 -9.14 -31.65 -9.04
C ASP A 391 -9.24 -30.14 -8.77
N GLY A 392 -8.64 -29.69 -7.66
CA GLY A 392 -8.79 -28.32 -7.20
C GLY A 392 -8.11 -27.29 -8.11
N LEU A 393 -7.04 -27.67 -8.83
CA LEU A 393 -6.39 -26.79 -9.79
C LEU A 393 -7.28 -26.55 -11.02
N THR A 394 -7.99 -27.57 -11.46
CA THR A 394 -8.99 -27.46 -12.54
C THR A 394 -10.14 -26.53 -12.15
N ILE A 395 -10.67 -26.67 -10.94
CA ILE A 395 -11.73 -25.78 -10.44
C ILE A 395 -11.23 -24.34 -10.25
N LEU A 396 -9.98 -24.16 -9.79
CA LEU A 396 -9.34 -22.85 -9.73
C LEU A 396 -9.22 -22.21 -11.12
N LEU A 397 -8.83 -22.98 -12.14
CA LEU A 397 -8.78 -22.49 -13.52
C LEU A 397 -10.15 -21.99 -13.98
N TYR A 398 -11.22 -22.78 -13.74
CA TYR A 398 -12.58 -22.35 -14.08
C TYR A 398 -13.02 -21.11 -13.30
N HIS A 399 -12.68 -21.03 -12.01
CA HIS A 399 -12.94 -19.84 -11.21
C HIS A 399 -12.25 -18.60 -11.80
N ARG A 400 -11.01 -18.71 -12.27
CA ARG A 400 -10.29 -17.60 -12.92
C ARG A 400 -10.89 -17.22 -14.27
N ILE A 401 -11.31 -18.21 -15.06
CA ILE A 401 -12.01 -17.96 -16.33
C ILE A 401 -13.32 -17.21 -16.07
N MET A 402 -14.11 -17.66 -15.10
CA MET A 402 -15.33 -16.98 -14.66
C MET A 402 -15.03 -15.53 -14.25
N ASN A 403 -14.05 -15.32 -13.37
CA ASN A 403 -13.65 -13.98 -12.92
C ASN A 403 -13.20 -13.07 -14.07
N THR A 404 -12.45 -13.59 -15.04
CA THR A 404 -12.05 -12.85 -16.25
C THR A 404 -13.27 -12.46 -17.09
N ALA A 405 -14.23 -13.37 -17.26
CA ALA A 405 -15.49 -13.08 -17.94
C ALA A 405 -16.34 -12.04 -17.18
N LEU A 406 -16.34 -12.06 -15.85
CA LEU A 406 -17.04 -11.07 -15.01
C LEU A 406 -16.47 -9.66 -15.14
N ILE A 407 -15.15 -9.52 -15.30
CA ILE A 407 -14.50 -8.23 -15.59
C ILE A 407 -15.02 -7.68 -16.93
N LEU A 408 -15.01 -8.51 -17.97
CA LEU A 408 -15.51 -8.13 -19.29
C LEU A 408 -17.01 -7.78 -19.25
N ALA A 409 -17.82 -8.59 -18.60
CA ALA A 409 -19.25 -8.36 -18.45
C ALA A 409 -19.52 -7.04 -17.71
N THR A 410 -18.80 -6.76 -16.62
CA THR A 410 -18.90 -5.49 -15.88
C THR A 410 -18.56 -4.30 -16.78
N ALA A 411 -17.48 -4.40 -17.56
CA ALA A 411 -17.07 -3.36 -18.50
C ALA A 411 -18.16 -3.09 -19.57
N LEU A 412 -18.73 -4.15 -20.14
CA LEU A 412 -19.78 -4.06 -21.16
C LEU A 412 -21.08 -3.48 -20.58
N VAL A 413 -21.49 -3.92 -19.39
CA VAL A 413 -22.65 -3.36 -18.67
C VAL A 413 -22.42 -1.88 -18.40
N TRP A 414 -21.23 -1.50 -17.95
CA TRP A 414 -20.88 -0.10 -17.71
C TRP A 414 -21.02 0.74 -18.99
N LEU A 415 -20.36 0.35 -20.06
CA LEU A 415 -20.44 1.04 -21.36
C LEU A 415 -21.89 1.13 -21.86
N ARG A 416 -22.65 0.04 -21.74
CA ARG A 416 -24.05 -0.02 -22.16
C ARG A 416 -24.98 0.84 -21.30
N MET A 417 -24.75 0.87 -19.98
CA MET A 417 -25.49 1.68 -19.02
C MET A 417 -25.34 3.16 -19.38
N TRP A 418 -24.14 3.58 -19.78
CA TRP A 418 -23.83 4.96 -20.19
C TRP A 418 -24.02 5.24 -21.68
N ARG A 419 -24.42 4.25 -22.49
CA ARG A 419 -24.59 4.35 -23.96
C ARG A 419 -23.30 4.78 -24.69
N LEU A 420 -22.17 4.30 -24.22
CA LEU A 420 -20.85 4.61 -24.76
C LEU A 420 -20.45 3.54 -25.80
N PRO A 421 -19.91 3.93 -26.97
CA PRO A 421 -19.41 2.96 -27.95
C PRO A 421 -18.18 2.23 -27.41
N VAL A 422 -18.08 0.92 -27.69
CA VAL A 422 -16.94 0.10 -27.24
C VAL A 422 -15.64 0.56 -27.89
N LEU A 423 -15.65 0.78 -29.21
CA LEU A 423 -14.51 1.31 -29.96
C LEU A 423 -14.51 2.84 -29.92
N SER A 424 -14.27 3.39 -28.74
CA SER A 424 -14.22 4.84 -28.53
C SER A 424 -13.21 5.23 -27.46
N LEU A 425 -12.96 6.53 -27.32
CA LEU A 425 -12.16 7.08 -26.23
C LEU A 425 -12.74 6.72 -24.84
N ALA A 426 -14.06 6.57 -24.73
CA ALA A 426 -14.70 6.10 -23.51
C ALA A 426 -14.47 4.61 -23.23
N GLY A 427 -14.38 3.78 -24.29
CA GLY A 427 -13.94 2.39 -24.17
C GLY A 427 -12.49 2.29 -23.71
N ALA A 428 -11.59 3.04 -24.35
CA ALA A 428 -10.18 3.17 -23.98
C ALA A 428 -10.01 3.62 -22.51
N SER A 429 -10.84 4.57 -22.09
CA SER A 429 -10.91 5.04 -20.71
C SER A 429 -11.32 3.94 -19.74
N THR A 430 -12.34 3.15 -20.08
CA THR A 430 -12.81 2.03 -19.24
C THR A 430 -11.70 0.98 -19.05
N LEU A 431 -10.94 0.68 -20.11
CA LEU A 431 -9.78 -0.22 -20.03
C LEU A 431 -8.70 0.26 -19.04
N ILE A 432 -8.43 1.56 -19.02
CA ILE A 432 -7.50 2.17 -18.06
C ILE A 432 -8.03 2.01 -16.63
N LEU A 433 -9.32 2.30 -16.40
CA LEU A 433 -9.94 2.19 -15.07
C LEU A 433 -9.92 0.76 -14.53
N LEU A 434 -10.06 -0.23 -15.41
CA LEU A 434 -10.00 -1.64 -15.06
C LEU A 434 -8.58 -2.14 -14.80
N ASN A 435 -7.55 -1.33 -15.02
CA ASN A 435 -6.16 -1.73 -14.81
C ASN A 435 -5.70 -1.66 -13.35
N PHE A 436 -6.62 -1.39 -12.42
CA PHE A 436 -6.27 -1.19 -11.02
C PHE A 436 -5.69 -2.48 -10.41
N ARG A 437 -4.55 -2.37 -9.70
CA ARG A 437 -3.83 -3.52 -9.13
C ARG A 437 -4.72 -4.45 -8.28
N PRO A 438 -5.63 -3.95 -7.43
CA PRO A 438 -6.58 -4.79 -6.72
C PRO A 438 -7.38 -5.74 -7.60
N LEU A 439 -7.70 -5.37 -8.85
CA LEU A 439 -8.42 -6.26 -9.76
C LEU A 439 -7.58 -7.47 -10.19
N ALA A 440 -6.28 -7.26 -10.44
CA ALA A 440 -5.33 -8.32 -10.72
C ALA A 440 -5.09 -9.20 -9.50
N ASP A 441 -4.95 -8.60 -8.31
CA ASP A 441 -4.77 -9.32 -7.06
C ASP A 441 -6.01 -10.18 -6.73
N THR A 442 -7.23 -9.66 -6.95
CA THR A 442 -8.49 -10.41 -6.80
C THR A 442 -8.54 -11.64 -7.71
N LEU A 443 -8.09 -11.52 -8.96
CA LEU A 443 -8.00 -12.67 -9.86
C LEU A 443 -6.90 -13.67 -9.43
N ALA A 444 -5.74 -13.17 -9.02
CA ALA A 444 -4.60 -13.98 -8.61
C ALA A 444 -4.91 -14.80 -7.35
N TYR A 445 -5.51 -14.16 -6.34
CA TYR A 445 -5.87 -14.80 -5.08
C TYR A 445 -7.15 -15.65 -5.15
N GLY A 446 -7.90 -15.58 -6.25
CA GLY A 446 -9.13 -16.35 -6.44
C GLY A 446 -10.27 -15.82 -5.58
N GLN A 447 -10.36 -14.50 -5.46
CA GLN A 447 -11.39 -13.79 -4.71
C GLN A 447 -12.70 -13.66 -5.49
N ILE A 448 -13.80 -13.50 -4.76
CA ILE A 448 -15.16 -13.36 -5.31
C ILE A 448 -15.58 -11.92 -5.58
N ASP A 449 -14.71 -10.96 -5.26
CA ASP A 449 -15.05 -9.54 -5.33
C ASP A 449 -15.49 -9.09 -6.74
N LEU A 450 -15.14 -9.83 -7.80
CA LEU A 450 -15.60 -9.56 -9.17
C LEU A 450 -17.07 -9.94 -9.41
N VAL A 451 -17.60 -10.97 -8.72
CA VAL A 451 -19.05 -11.23 -8.70
C VAL A 451 -19.75 -10.08 -8.02
N LEU A 452 -19.24 -9.63 -6.87
CA LEU A 452 -19.81 -8.50 -6.14
C LEU A 452 -19.80 -7.22 -6.99
N LEU A 453 -18.69 -6.93 -7.66
CA LEU A 453 -18.57 -5.79 -8.58
C LEU A 453 -19.63 -5.83 -9.68
N LEU A 454 -19.85 -6.99 -10.32
CA LEU A 454 -20.90 -7.15 -11.33
C LEU A 454 -22.29 -6.95 -10.71
N LEU A 455 -22.61 -7.60 -9.60
CA LEU A 455 -23.90 -7.50 -8.93
C LEU A 455 -24.24 -6.06 -8.55
N LEU A 456 -23.29 -5.32 -7.99
CA LEU A 456 -23.47 -3.91 -7.64
C LEU A 456 -23.60 -3.02 -8.88
N THR A 457 -22.88 -3.34 -9.96
CA THR A 457 -23.01 -2.63 -11.25
C THR A 457 -24.40 -2.86 -11.87
N LEU A 458 -24.90 -4.09 -11.83
CA LEU A 458 -26.25 -4.45 -12.29
C LEU A 458 -27.33 -3.80 -11.41
N ALA A 459 -27.15 -3.76 -10.09
CA ALA A 459 -28.07 -3.09 -9.17
C ALA A 459 -28.14 -1.59 -9.46
N LEU A 460 -27.00 -0.93 -9.70
CA LEU A 460 -26.95 0.46 -10.13
C LEU A 460 -27.66 0.66 -11.48
N TRP A 461 -27.43 -0.24 -12.44
CA TRP A 461 -28.08 -0.18 -13.74
C TRP A 461 -29.61 -0.33 -13.64
N ALA A 462 -30.11 -1.22 -12.78
CA ALA A 462 -31.53 -1.38 -12.52
C ALA A 462 -32.16 -0.08 -11.95
N LEU A 463 -31.54 0.49 -10.90
CA LEU A 463 -31.98 1.76 -10.30
C LEU A 463 -31.98 2.93 -11.30
N ARG A 464 -31.03 2.93 -12.24
CA ARG A 464 -30.92 3.98 -13.27
C ARG A 464 -31.96 3.80 -14.39
N SER A 465 -32.29 2.56 -14.73
CA SER A 465 -33.25 2.24 -15.79
C SER A 465 -34.68 2.67 -15.41
N GLU A 466 -35.02 2.64 -14.12
CA GLU A 466 -36.28 3.18 -13.60
C GLU A 466 -36.41 4.70 -13.85
N ARG A 467 -35.35 5.49 -13.61
CA ARG A 467 -35.36 6.93 -13.90
C ARG A 467 -35.57 7.24 -15.38
N LEU A 468 -35.13 6.36 -16.27
CA LEU A 468 -35.34 6.49 -17.72
C LEU A 468 -36.76 6.07 -18.13
N ALA A 469 -37.43 5.22 -17.35
CA ALA A 469 -38.81 4.77 -17.59
C ALA A 469 -39.88 5.69 -16.95
N ALA A 470 -39.51 6.48 -15.94
CA ALA A 470 -40.38 7.41 -15.23
C ALA A 470 -40.95 8.57 -16.09
N THR A 471 -40.62 8.64 -17.38
CA THR A 471 -41.29 9.50 -18.37
C THR A 471 -42.65 8.94 -18.85
N GLY A 472 -43.06 7.74 -18.41
CA GLY A 472 -44.38 7.15 -18.67
C GLY A 472 -45.14 6.87 -17.37
N ARG A 473 -46.44 7.16 -17.35
CA ARG A 473 -47.36 6.83 -16.23
C ARG A 473 -47.40 5.30 -16.08
N TRP A 474 -47.28 4.83 -14.84
CA TRP A 474 -47.06 3.43 -14.39
C TRP A 474 -45.59 3.06 -14.20
N ALA A 475 -44.98 3.59 -13.14
CA ALA A 475 -43.68 3.16 -12.65
C ALA A 475 -43.78 1.70 -12.17
N SER A 476 -43.21 0.76 -12.93
CA SER A 476 -43.03 -0.60 -12.45
C SER A 476 -42.01 -0.58 -11.29
N HIS A 477 -42.38 -1.09 -10.12
CA HIS A 477 -41.42 -1.27 -9.00
C HIS A 477 -40.40 -2.38 -9.26
N ALA A 478 -40.50 -3.09 -10.38
CA ALA A 478 -39.64 -4.21 -10.74
C ALA A 478 -38.13 -3.88 -10.72
N PRO A 479 -37.64 -2.73 -11.24
CA PRO A 479 -36.21 -2.42 -11.21
C PRO A 479 -35.69 -2.18 -9.77
N ASP A 480 -36.50 -1.57 -8.90
CA ASP A 480 -36.16 -1.38 -7.50
C ASP A 480 -36.08 -2.74 -6.78
N VAL A 481 -37.05 -3.62 -7.00
CA VAL A 481 -37.04 -5.00 -6.47
C VAL A 481 -35.83 -5.78 -6.96
N ILE A 482 -35.49 -5.70 -8.25
CA ILE A 482 -34.30 -6.35 -8.82
C ILE A 482 -33.03 -5.81 -8.18
N ALA A 483 -32.90 -4.49 -8.01
CA ALA A 483 -31.75 -3.88 -7.34
C ALA A 483 -31.60 -4.39 -5.91
N GLY A 484 -32.69 -4.47 -5.16
CA GLY A 484 -32.74 -5.07 -3.83
C GLY A 484 -32.26 -6.52 -3.80
N ALA A 485 -32.78 -7.36 -4.70
CA ALA A 485 -32.43 -8.77 -4.79
C ALA A 485 -30.94 -8.98 -5.15
N LEU A 486 -30.39 -8.16 -6.05
CA LEU A 486 -28.96 -8.18 -6.40
C LEU A 486 -28.07 -7.78 -5.21
N VAL A 487 -28.50 -6.80 -4.40
CA VAL A 487 -27.79 -6.43 -3.17
C VAL A 487 -27.87 -7.54 -2.11
N ALA A 488 -29.00 -8.24 -1.99
CA ALA A 488 -29.13 -9.41 -1.12
C ALA A 488 -28.16 -10.52 -1.53
N LEU A 489 -28.12 -10.86 -2.82
CA LEU A 489 -27.18 -11.84 -3.35
C LEU A 489 -25.72 -11.43 -3.09
N GLY A 490 -25.37 -10.15 -3.29
CA GLY A 490 -24.06 -9.62 -2.95
C GLY A 490 -23.73 -9.74 -1.46
N THR A 491 -24.71 -9.51 -0.58
CA THR A 491 -24.58 -9.63 0.88
C THR A 491 -24.27 -11.07 1.31
N LEU A 492 -24.79 -12.06 0.58
CA LEU A 492 -24.53 -13.48 0.81
C LEU A 492 -23.14 -13.93 0.34
N PHE A 493 -22.49 -13.18 -0.55
CA PHE A 493 -21.07 -13.40 -0.86
C PHE A 493 -20.15 -12.70 0.14
N LYS A 494 -20.52 -11.49 0.56
CA LYS A 494 -19.73 -10.65 1.47
C LYS A 494 -20.69 -9.71 2.19
N ILE A 495 -20.60 -9.58 3.51
CA ILE A 495 -21.63 -8.86 4.29
C ILE A 495 -21.75 -7.36 3.97
N TYR A 496 -20.68 -6.73 3.46
CA TYR A 496 -20.60 -5.27 3.30
C TYR A 496 -21.74 -4.59 2.51
N PRO A 497 -22.30 -5.13 1.42
CA PRO A 497 -23.39 -4.51 0.67
C PRO A 497 -24.67 -4.27 1.48
N VAL A 498 -24.83 -4.91 2.64
CA VAL A 498 -25.97 -4.66 3.55
C VAL A 498 -26.10 -3.19 3.94
N VAL A 499 -25.00 -2.42 3.94
CA VAL A 499 -25.02 -0.98 4.22
C VAL A 499 -25.84 -0.18 3.19
N LEU A 500 -26.04 -0.72 1.97
CA LEU A 500 -26.87 -0.09 0.95
C LEU A 500 -28.36 -0.11 1.30
N LEU A 501 -28.79 -0.91 2.28
CA LEU A 501 -30.15 -0.82 2.82
C LEU A 501 -30.43 0.55 3.43
N ALA A 502 -29.44 1.15 4.10
CA ALA A 502 -29.56 2.51 4.63
C ALA A 502 -29.79 3.50 3.48
N PHE A 503 -29.09 3.35 2.36
CA PHE A 503 -29.33 4.15 1.15
C PHE A 503 -30.77 3.97 0.63
N PHE A 504 -31.28 2.74 0.56
CA PHE A 504 -32.66 2.49 0.13
C PHE A 504 -33.69 3.11 1.07
N VAL A 505 -33.51 3.00 2.39
CA VAL A 505 -34.37 3.66 3.39
C VAL A 505 -34.34 5.18 3.22
N LEU A 506 -33.15 5.78 3.18
CA LEU A 506 -32.96 7.24 3.03
C LEU A 506 -33.55 7.77 1.71
N LYS A 507 -33.51 6.96 0.65
CA LYS A 507 -34.11 7.29 -0.65
C LYS A 507 -35.56 6.81 -0.79
N ARG A 508 -36.18 6.28 0.27
CA ARG A 508 -37.56 5.78 0.33
C ARG A 508 -37.87 4.72 -0.75
N ARG A 509 -36.87 3.88 -1.06
CA ARG A 509 -36.90 2.81 -2.06
C ARG A 509 -37.43 1.50 -1.45
N TRP A 510 -38.71 1.49 -1.07
CA TRP A 510 -39.32 0.34 -0.40
C TRP A 510 -39.33 -0.93 -1.26
N GLY A 511 -39.47 -0.80 -2.59
CA GLY A 511 -39.36 -1.93 -3.51
C GLY A 511 -38.01 -2.64 -3.44
N ALA A 512 -36.92 -1.90 -3.25
CA ALA A 512 -35.59 -2.48 -3.07
C ALA A 512 -35.44 -3.18 -1.71
N LEU A 513 -36.09 -2.68 -0.66
CA LEU A 513 -36.12 -3.39 0.63
C LEU A 513 -36.90 -4.70 0.53
N LEU A 514 -38.04 -4.70 -0.16
CA LEU A 514 -38.79 -5.92 -0.46
C LEU A 514 -37.95 -6.91 -1.28
N GLY A 515 -37.32 -6.43 -2.35
CA GLY A 515 -36.43 -7.25 -3.19
C GLY A 515 -35.26 -7.84 -2.42
N PHE A 516 -34.68 -7.08 -1.49
CA PHE A 516 -33.63 -7.58 -0.61
C PHE A 516 -34.15 -8.68 0.31
N ALA A 517 -35.28 -8.47 0.98
CA ALA A 517 -35.87 -9.47 1.87
C ALA A 517 -36.21 -10.77 1.12
N LEU A 518 -36.83 -10.64 -0.07
CA LEU A 518 -37.13 -11.80 -0.93
C LEU A 518 -35.86 -12.50 -1.41
N GLY A 519 -34.85 -11.75 -1.83
CA GLY A 519 -33.56 -12.30 -2.24
C GLY A 519 -32.87 -13.07 -1.13
N MET A 520 -32.82 -12.51 0.09
CA MET A 520 -32.27 -13.17 1.27
C MET A 520 -33.04 -14.45 1.60
N LEU A 521 -34.37 -14.43 1.56
CA LEU A 521 -35.21 -15.59 1.84
C LEU A 521 -34.95 -16.71 0.83
N VAL A 522 -35.00 -16.40 -0.47
CA VAL A 522 -34.84 -17.39 -1.55
C VAL A 522 -33.42 -17.97 -1.55
N CYS A 523 -32.39 -17.13 -1.48
CA CYS A 523 -31.01 -17.59 -1.57
C CYS A 523 -30.58 -18.36 -0.31
N ASN A 524 -30.96 -17.93 0.90
CA ASN A 524 -30.68 -18.73 2.10
C ASN A 524 -31.51 -20.02 2.12
N GLY A 525 -32.78 -19.99 1.68
CA GLY A 525 -33.59 -21.19 1.54
C GLY A 525 -32.95 -22.22 0.61
N LEU A 526 -32.37 -21.77 -0.51
CA LEU A 526 -31.58 -22.60 -1.41
C LEU A 526 -30.30 -23.13 -0.73
N ALA A 527 -29.57 -22.28 -0.01
CA ALA A 527 -28.39 -22.71 0.75
C ALA A 527 -28.71 -23.82 1.74
N LEU A 528 -29.79 -23.68 2.51
CA LEU A 528 -30.23 -24.70 3.46
C LEU A 528 -30.67 -25.99 2.74
N ALA A 529 -31.37 -25.87 1.62
CA ALA A 529 -31.81 -27.05 0.86
C ALA A 529 -30.65 -27.86 0.27
N VAL A 530 -29.56 -27.19 -0.13
CA VAL A 530 -28.39 -27.83 -0.75
C VAL A 530 -27.37 -28.27 0.29
N MET A 531 -27.07 -27.42 1.27
CA MET A 531 -26.01 -27.68 2.25
C MET A 531 -26.48 -28.47 3.46
N GLY A 532 -27.78 -28.43 3.78
CA GLY A 532 -28.29 -28.86 5.08
C GLY A 532 -28.19 -27.74 6.13
N TRP A 533 -28.57 -28.07 7.36
CA TRP A 533 -28.48 -27.19 8.52
C TRP A 533 -27.22 -27.49 9.33
#